data_AF-A0A1G6W3K9-F1
#
_entry.id   AF-A0A1G6W3K9-F1
#
_cell.length_a   1.000
_cell.length_b   1.000
_cell.length_c   1.000
_cell.angle_alpha   90.00
_cell.angle_beta   90.00
_cell.angle_gamma   90.00
#
_symmetry.space_group_name_H-M   'P 1'
#
loop_
_entity.id
_entity.type
_entity.pdbx_description
1 polymer ?
#
loop_
_entity_poly.entity_id
_entity_poly.type
_entity_poly.pdbx_seq_one_letter_code
_entity_poly.pdbx_strand_id
1 'polypeptide(L)'
;MPIAAASAALVRHLQDSLEQAGALQDMAVEAMTLSQARTNPGHGIALVLWRIQPEESTGDTSPLRTASRGDPPDGVGLRLRYLLTVRGHDSEAEQEMLGHCMAALERNPVIEQTGAPGEIDAEALVVTLEHIPDETYLQLLEACGDPPPLLLPYMVHSLRLRPGPG
;
A
#
# COMPACT_ATOMS: atom_id res chain seq x y z
N MET A 1 4.85 2.97 12.08
CA MET A 1 4.40 4.07 11.20
C MET A 1 2.88 4.39 11.27
N PRO A 2 2.45 5.67 11.22
CA PRO A 2 1.04 6.07 11.04
C PRO A 2 0.45 5.73 9.65
N ILE A 3 -0.85 5.41 9.58
CA ILE A 3 -1.54 4.98 8.33
C ILE A 3 -1.43 6.03 7.20
N ALA A 4 -1.58 7.31 7.52
CA ALA A 4 -1.46 8.39 6.54
C ALA A 4 -0.03 8.51 5.99
N ALA A 5 0.99 8.31 6.84
CA ALA A 5 2.39 8.31 6.41
C ALA A 5 2.71 7.10 5.52
N ALA A 6 2.15 5.93 5.83
CA ALA A 6 2.27 4.73 4.99
C ALA A 6 1.66 4.95 3.60
N SER A 7 0.47 5.56 3.55
CA SER A 7 -0.21 5.89 2.29
C SER A 7 0.61 6.89 1.47
N ALA A 8 1.14 7.94 2.09
CA ALA A 8 1.99 8.92 1.41
C ALA A 8 3.31 8.32 0.91
N ALA A 9 3.91 7.39 1.67
CA ALA A 9 5.10 6.67 1.24
C ALA A 9 4.82 5.78 0.03
N LEU A 10 3.69 5.05 0.02
CA LEU A 10 3.26 4.23 -1.11
C LEU A 10 3.01 5.06 -2.37
N VAL A 11 2.33 6.21 -2.23
CA VAL A 11 2.09 7.14 -3.34
C VAL A 11 3.40 7.62 -3.95
N ARG A 12 4.30 8.17 -3.13
CA ARG A 12 5.60 8.67 -3.61
C ARG A 12 6.41 7.56 -4.27
N HIS A 13 6.46 6.39 -3.65
CA HIS A 13 7.20 5.24 -4.17
C HIS A 13 6.72 4.81 -5.56
N LEU A 14 5.41 4.72 -5.75
CA LEU A 14 4.82 4.38 -7.05
C LEU A 14 5.08 5.50 -8.07
N GLN A 15 4.88 6.75 -7.69
CA GLN A 15 5.14 7.90 -8.54
C GLN A 15 6.61 7.94 -9.00
N ASP A 16 7.56 7.88 -8.07
CA ASP A 16 8.99 7.91 -8.36
C ASP A 16 9.39 6.74 -9.28
N SER A 17 8.82 5.55 -9.05
CA SER A 17 9.09 4.36 -9.88
C SER A 17 8.58 4.52 -11.31
N LEU A 18 7.40 5.14 -11.49
CA LEU A 18 6.82 5.41 -12.81
C LEU A 18 7.56 6.55 -13.52
N GLU A 19 7.96 7.60 -12.81
CA GLU A 19 8.78 8.69 -13.35
C GLU A 19 10.14 8.20 -13.84
N GLN A 20 10.83 7.38 -13.04
CA GLN A 20 12.10 6.76 -13.41
C GLN A 20 11.98 5.85 -14.64
N ALA A 21 10.83 5.19 -14.80
CA ALA A 21 10.53 4.37 -15.97
C ALA A 21 10.08 5.19 -17.20
N GLY A 22 9.89 6.50 -17.06
CA GLY A 22 9.32 7.36 -18.11
C GLY A 22 7.85 7.04 -18.42
N ALA A 23 7.15 6.39 -17.50
CA ALA A 23 5.83 5.81 -17.69
C ALA A 23 4.69 6.59 -17.04
N LEU A 24 4.96 7.67 -16.29
CA LEU A 24 3.92 8.41 -15.54
C LEU A 24 2.91 9.14 -16.46
N GLN A 25 3.31 9.53 -17.68
CA GLN A 25 2.43 10.12 -18.71
C GLN A 25 1.50 11.24 -18.20
N ASP A 26 2.02 12.17 -17.40
CA ASP A 26 1.27 13.27 -16.76
C ASP A 26 0.12 12.86 -15.82
N MET A 27 -0.01 11.56 -15.49
CA MET A 27 -1.01 11.07 -14.56
C MET A 27 -0.58 11.31 -13.11
N ALA A 28 -1.49 11.85 -12.29
CA ALA A 28 -1.25 11.97 -10.86
C ALA A 28 -1.37 10.60 -10.17
N VAL A 29 -0.60 10.39 -9.10
CA VAL A 29 -0.75 9.26 -8.18
C VAL A 29 -1.32 9.76 -6.87
N GLU A 30 -2.46 9.21 -6.45
CA GLU A 30 -3.16 9.66 -5.23
C GLU A 30 -3.59 8.49 -4.35
N ALA A 31 -3.56 8.69 -3.03
CA ALA A 31 -4.18 7.78 -2.07
C ALA A 31 -5.55 8.32 -1.66
N MET A 32 -6.56 7.46 -1.64
CA MET A 32 -7.93 7.84 -1.28
C MET A 32 -8.67 6.74 -0.55
N THR A 33 -9.82 7.08 0.04
CA THR A 33 -10.73 6.11 0.65
C THR A 33 -11.74 5.59 -0.37
N LEU A 34 -12.38 4.46 -0.07
CA LEU A 34 -13.45 3.89 -0.92
C LEU A 34 -14.59 4.90 -1.16
N SER A 35 -14.94 5.71 -0.15
CA SER A 35 -15.96 6.76 -0.28
C SER A 35 -15.55 7.84 -1.28
N GLN A 36 -14.28 8.22 -1.30
CA GLN A 36 -13.74 9.21 -2.26
C GLN A 36 -13.68 8.63 -3.66
N ALA A 37 -13.18 7.40 -3.83
CA ALA A 37 -13.15 6.72 -5.13
C ALA A 37 -14.52 6.68 -5.81
N ARG A 38 -15.60 6.53 -5.03
CA ARG A 38 -16.97 6.54 -5.54
C ARG A 38 -17.51 7.93 -5.89
N THR A 39 -17.22 8.93 -5.06
CA THR A 39 -17.87 10.26 -5.14
C THR A 39 -17.07 11.30 -5.90
N ASN A 40 -15.74 11.18 -5.88
CA ASN A 40 -14.81 12.04 -6.59
C ASN A 40 -13.64 11.19 -7.11
N PRO A 41 -13.87 10.39 -8.15
CA PRO A 41 -12.88 9.43 -8.65
C PRO A 41 -11.62 10.05 -9.27
N GLY A 42 -11.68 11.33 -9.67
CA GLY A 42 -10.57 12.01 -10.34
C GLY A 42 -10.18 11.38 -11.69
N HIS A 43 -8.99 11.73 -12.14
CA HIS A 43 -8.28 11.18 -13.30
C HIS A 43 -6.85 10.86 -12.85
N GLY A 44 -6.25 9.78 -13.34
CA GLY A 44 -4.92 9.34 -12.89
C GLY A 44 -4.93 7.96 -12.24
N ILE A 45 -3.92 7.72 -11.42
CA ILE A 45 -3.68 6.48 -10.69
C ILE A 45 -4.15 6.67 -9.24
N ALA A 46 -5.03 5.79 -8.76
CA ALA A 46 -5.56 5.86 -7.41
C ALA A 46 -5.24 4.58 -6.61
N LEU A 47 -4.78 4.79 -5.38
CA LEU A 47 -4.55 3.78 -4.35
C LEU A 47 -5.67 3.90 -3.31
N VAL A 48 -6.70 3.07 -3.46
CA VAL A 48 -7.92 3.12 -2.63
C VAL A 48 -7.75 2.25 -1.40
N LEU A 49 -7.54 2.86 -0.22
CA LEU A 49 -7.50 2.13 1.05
C LEU A 49 -8.92 1.66 1.41
N TRP A 50 -9.15 0.35 1.37
CA TRP A 50 -10.48 -0.24 1.61
C TRP A 50 -10.58 -1.01 2.93
N ARG A 51 -9.44 -1.47 3.48
CA ARG A 51 -9.42 -2.19 4.75
C ARG A 51 -8.10 -2.03 5.49
N ILE A 52 -8.20 -1.99 6.83
CA ILE A 52 -7.09 -1.96 7.76
C ILE A 52 -7.27 -3.11 8.74
N GLN A 53 -6.22 -3.89 8.98
CA GLN A 53 -6.23 -5.00 9.93
C GLN A 53 -4.97 -4.96 10.80
N PRO A 54 -5.06 -5.31 12.09
CA PRO A 54 -3.89 -5.69 12.86
C PRO A 54 -3.21 -6.90 12.20
N GLU A 55 -1.90 -6.92 12.22
CA GLU A 55 -1.12 -8.09 11.91
C GLU A 55 -1.32 -9.11 13.05
N GLU A 56 -1.76 -10.31 12.70
CA GLU A 56 -1.88 -11.37 13.69
C GLU A 56 -0.49 -11.72 14.17
N SER A 57 -0.23 -11.52 15.47
CA SER A 57 0.96 -12.06 16.12
C SER A 57 0.88 -13.58 16.00
N THR A 58 1.69 -14.15 15.11
CA THR A 58 1.92 -15.59 15.08
C THR A 58 2.36 -16.00 16.48
N GLY A 59 1.49 -16.71 17.19
CA GLY A 59 1.54 -16.84 18.63
C GLY A 59 2.91 -17.26 19.16
N ASP A 60 3.59 -16.35 19.83
CA ASP A 60 4.53 -16.73 20.87
C ASP A 60 3.72 -16.80 22.17
N THR A 61 3.34 -18.03 22.53
CA THR A 61 2.78 -18.36 23.85
C THR A 61 3.88 -18.39 24.91
N SER A 62 4.82 -17.46 24.85
CA SER A 62 5.78 -17.24 25.93
C SER A 62 5.06 -16.52 27.08
N PRO A 63 5.21 -16.99 28.33
CA PRO A 63 4.50 -16.43 29.46
C PRO A 63 4.79 -14.94 29.57
N LEU A 64 3.71 -14.14 29.65
CA LEU A 64 3.70 -12.70 29.91
C LEU A 64 4.79 -12.34 30.92
N ARG A 65 5.97 -11.91 30.43
CA ARG A 65 6.89 -11.14 31.23
C ARG A 65 6.11 -9.90 31.62
N THR A 66 6.05 -9.67 32.91
CA THR A 66 5.43 -8.51 33.54
C THR A 66 5.94 -7.26 32.82
N ALA A 67 5.09 -6.66 31.99
CA ALA A 67 5.42 -5.43 31.29
C ALA A 67 5.76 -4.39 32.36
N SER A 68 7.05 -4.08 32.47
CA SER A 68 7.51 -2.98 33.32
C SER A 68 7.02 -1.69 32.69
N ARG A 69 6.63 -0.73 33.54
CA ARG A 69 5.94 0.54 33.22
C ARG A 69 6.68 1.48 32.24
N GLY A 70 7.75 1.02 31.60
CA GLY A 70 8.58 1.76 30.66
C GLY A 70 8.83 1.06 29.31
N ASP A 71 8.33 -0.16 29.08
CA ASP A 71 8.33 -0.75 27.74
C ASP A 71 7.02 -0.36 27.03
N PRO A 72 7.06 0.42 25.93
CA PRO A 72 5.88 0.57 25.10
C PRO A 72 5.46 -0.83 24.60
N PRO A 73 4.16 -1.16 24.57
CA PRO A 73 3.72 -2.44 24.04
C PRO A 73 4.31 -2.60 22.64
N ASP A 74 4.88 -3.78 22.34
CA ASP A 74 5.27 -4.14 20.98
C ASP A 74 4.09 -3.82 20.06
N GLY A 75 4.25 -2.75 19.26
CA GLY A 75 3.17 -2.24 18.44
C GLY A 75 2.73 -3.34 17.49
N VAL A 76 1.49 -3.79 17.62
CA VAL A 76 0.90 -4.74 16.68
C VAL A 76 1.04 -4.14 15.29
N GLY A 77 1.72 -4.85 14.38
CA GLY A 77 1.86 -4.42 12.99
C GLY A 77 0.50 -4.15 12.36
N LEU A 78 0.44 -3.32 11.31
CA LEU A 78 -0.80 -3.08 10.57
C LEU A 78 -0.64 -3.61 9.15
N ARG A 79 -1.69 -4.26 8.65
CA ARG A 79 -1.90 -4.59 7.25
C ARG A 79 -2.90 -3.60 6.67
N LEU A 80 -2.45 -2.86 5.67
CA LEU A 80 -3.22 -1.88 4.92
C LEU A 80 -3.53 -2.48 3.55
N ARG A 81 -4.81 -2.62 3.21
CA ARG A 81 -5.23 -3.20 1.94
C ARG A 81 -5.73 -2.10 1.01
N TYR A 82 -5.06 -1.97 -0.13
CA TYR A 82 -5.34 -0.99 -1.16
C TYR A 82 -5.92 -1.68 -2.40
N LEU A 83 -6.75 -0.94 -3.15
CA LEU A 83 -7.08 -1.27 -4.53
C LEU A 83 -6.38 -0.25 -5.41
N LEU A 84 -5.53 -0.73 -6.31
CA LEU A 84 -4.94 0.08 -7.36
C LEU A 84 -5.92 0.16 -8.52
N THR A 85 -6.22 1.37 -8.97
CA THR A 85 -7.05 1.61 -10.16
C THR A 85 -6.45 2.74 -10.99
N VAL A 86 -6.71 2.72 -12.29
CA VAL A 86 -6.31 3.77 -13.22
C VAL A 86 -7.55 4.28 -13.93
N ARG A 87 -7.66 5.59 -14.05
CA ARG A 87 -8.68 6.27 -14.83
C ARG A 87 -7.98 7.14 -15.87
N GLY A 88 -7.99 6.65 -17.11
CA GLY A 88 -7.31 7.24 -18.25
C GLY A 88 -8.30 7.93 -19.18
N HIS A 89 -7.86 8.23 -20.40
CA HIS A 89 -8.74 8.79 -21.43
C HIS A 89 -9.50 7.69 -22.18
N ASP A 90 -8.92 6.50 -22.26
CA ASP A 90 -9.50 5.31 -22.87
C ASP A 90 -9.02 4.03 -22.16
N SER A 91 -9.63 2.91 -22.54
CA SER A 91 -9.40 1.61 -21.92
C SER A 91 -8.01 1.03 -22.23
N GLU A 92 -7.38 1.40 -23.35
CA GLU A 92 -6.04 0.89 -23.70
C GLU A 92 -4.99 1.56 -22.81
N ALA A 93 -5.05 2.89 -22.69
CA ALA A 93 -4.20 3.66 -21.78
C ALA A 93 -4.37 3.23 -20.32
N GLU A 94 -5.61 2.93 -19.89
CA GLU A 94 -5.86 2.40 -18.55
C GLU A 94 -5.18 1.05 -18.32
N GLN A 95 -5.28 0.12 -19.28
CA GLN A 95 -4.68 -1.20 -19.18
C GLN A 95 -3.15 -1.14 -19.21
N GLU A 96 -2.57 -0.32 -20.10
CA GLU A 96 -1.13 -0.12 -20.20
C GLU A 96 -0.57 0.46 -18.90
N MET A 97 -1.17 1.54 -18.40
CA MET A 97 -0.75 2.18 -17.16
C MET A 97 -0.90 1.26 -15.94
N LEU A 98 -1.98 0.46 -15.88
CA LEU A 98 -2.15 -0.52 -14.82
C LEU A 98 -1.03 -1.57 -14.84
N GLY A 99 -0.63 -2.02 -16.04
CA GLY A 99 0.52 -2.90 -16.24
C GLY A 99 1.84 -2.25 -15.79
N HIS A 100 2.05 -0.97 -16.07
CA HIS A 100 3.21 -0.23 -15.59
C HIS A 100 3.25 -0.11 -14.07
N CYS A 101 2.12 0.19 -13.44
CA CYS A 101 2.01 0.26 -11.98
C CYS A 101 2.31 -1.10 -11.34
N MET A 102 1.78 -2.20 -11.90
CA MET A 102 2.04 -3.55 -11.42
C MET A 102 3.54 -3.89 -11.51
N ALA A 103 4.16 -3.63 -12.66
CA ALA A 103 5.59 -3.86 -12.86
C ALA A 103 6.47 -2.99 -11.93
N ALA A 104 6.06 -1.75 -11.63
CA ALA A 104 6.76 -0.87 -10.72
C ALA A 104 6.75 -1.42 -9.27
N LEU A 105 5.58 -1.84 -8.79
CA LEU A 105 5.42 -2.39 -7.44
C LEU A 105 6.08 -3.76 -7.28
N GLU A 106 6.08 -4.59 -8.32
CA GLU A 106 6.75 -5.91 -8.28
C GLU A 106 8.27 -5.80 -8.34
N ARG A 107 8.80 -4.83 -9.10
CA ARG A 107 10.26 -4.62 -9.20
C ARG A 107 10.84 -4.05 -7.91
N ASN A 108 10.12 -3.15 -7.27
CA ASN A 108 10.54 -2.49 -6.03
C ASN A 108 9.46 -2.69 -4.94
N PRO A 109 9.31 -3.90 -4.37
CA PRO A 109 8.22 -4.18 -3.43
C PRO A 109 8.49 -3.62 -2.02
N VAL A 110 9.72 -3.17 -1.75
CA VAL A 110 10.12 -2.66 -0.43
C VAL A 110 10.29 -1.14 -0.50
N ILE A 111 9.59 -0.42 0.38
CA ILE A 111 9.70 1.02 0.55
C ILE A 111 10.48 1.26 1.83
N GLU A 112 11.76 1.59 1.70
CA GLU A 112 12.61 1.91 2.83
C GLU A 112 12.34 3.35 3.30
N GLN A 113 12.13 3.53 4.60
CA GLN A 113 12.26 4.86 5.21
C GLN A 113 13.70 4.97 5.68
N THR A 114 14.46 5.88 5.11
CA THR A 114 15.76 6.24 5.68
C THR A 114 15.49 6.91 7.02
N GLY A 115 15.72 6.18 8.12
CA GLY A 115 15.78 6.77 9.45
C GLY A 115 16.87 7.84 9.50
N ALA A 116 16.80 8.74 10.48
CA ALA A 116 17.89 9.69 10.68
C ALA A 116 19.21 8.92 10.88
N PRO A 117 20.36 9.39 10.35
CA PRO A 117 21.63 8.69 10.54
C PRO A 117 21.90 8.49 12.05
N GLY A 118 21.85 7.24 12.51
CA GLY A 118 21.98 6.85 13.91
C GLY A 118 20.76 6.15 14.54
N GLU A 119 19.62 6.07 13.84
CA GLU A 119 18.49 5.23 14.28
C GLU A 119 18.79 3.75 14.02
N ILE A 120 18.63 2.95 15.08
CA ILE A 120 18.95 1.51 15.10
C ILE A 120 17.84 0.67 14.45
N ASP A 121 16.64 1.24 14.28
CA ASP A 121 15.44 0.57 13.78
C ASP A 121 14.91 1.28 12.54
N ALA A 122 15.36 0.89 11.35
CA ALA A 122 14.73 1.35 10.11
C ALA A 122 13.37 0.62 9.94
N GLU A 123 12.30 1.38 9.69
CA GLU A 123 11.00 0.82 9.31
C GLU A 123 10.92 0.76 7.78
N ALA A 124 10.47 -0.37 7.24
CA ALA A 124 10.16 -0.52 5.82
C ALA A 124 8.69 -0.89 5.63
N LEU A 125 8.13 -0.53 4.48
CA LEU A 125 6.90 -1.12 3.99
C LEU A 125 7.22 -2.22 2.99
N VAL A 126 6.46 -3.30 3.04
CA VAL A 126 6.44 -4.29 1.98
C VAL A 126 5.08 -4.26 1.31
N VAL A 127 5.11 -4.15 -0.02
CA VAL A 127 3.96 -4.12 -0.91
C VAL A 127 3.87 -5.46 -1.61
N THR A 128 2.72 -6.12 -1.51
CA THR A 128 2.47 -7.42 -2.13
C THR A 128 1.13 -7.41 -2.86
N LEU A 129 1.08 -7.99 -4.05
CA LEU A 129 -0.18 -8.27 -4.71
C LEU A 129 -1.00 -9.22 -3.82
N GLU A 130 -2.27 -8.88 -3.62
CA GLU A 130 -3.16 -9.61 -2.73
C GLU A 130 -4.23 -10.36 -3.53
N HIS A 131 -4.47 -11.62 -3.16
CA HIS A 131 -5.62 -12.36 -3.65
C HIS A 131 -6.82 -12.12 -2.73
N ILE A 132 -7.94 -11.69 -3.33
CA ILE A 132 -9.22 -11.54 -2.63
C ILE A 132 -10.26 -12.49 -3.22
N PRO A 133 -11.18 -13.05 -2.40
CA PRO A 133 -12.24 -13.91 -2.91
C PRO A 133 -13.12 -13.20 -3.93
N ASP A 134 -13.55 -13.90 -4.98
CA ASP A 134 -14.32 -13.33 -6.10
C ASP A 134 -15.56 -12.54 -5.65
N GLU A 135 -16.31 -13.04 -4.67
CA GLU A 135 -17.47 -12.33 -4.14
C GLU A 135 -17.09 -10.97 -3.53
N THR A 136 -16.00 -10.92 -2.78
CA THR A 136 -15.46 -9.67 -2.22
C THR A 136 -14.93 -8.77 -3.33
N TYR A 137 -14.27 -9.35 -4.34
CA TYR A 137 -13.75 -8.61 -5.49
C TYR A 137 -14.89 -7.88 -6.23
N LEU A 138 -15.99 -8.58 -6.53
CA LEU A 138 -17.16 -8.00 -7.20
C LEU A 138 -17.81 -6.88 -6.39
N GLN A 139 -17.95 -7.06 -5.07
CA GLN A 139 -18.47 -6.01 -4.19
C GLN A 139 -17.57 -4.76 -4.18
N LEU A 140 -16.24 -4.94 -4.20
CA LEU A 140 -15.29 -3.84 -4.23
C LEU A 140 -15.27 -3.12 -5.60
N LEU A 141 -15.44 -3.86 -6.70
CA LEU A 141 -15.62 -3.28 -8.04
C LEU A 141 -16.81 -2.33 -8.08
N GLU A 142 -17.99 -2.80 -7.65
CA GLU A 142 -19.22 -1.99 -7.60
C GLU A 142 -19.07 -0.79 -6.66
N ALA A 143 -18.35 -0.94 -5.54
CA ALA A 143 -18.13 0.14 -4.59
C ALA A 143 -17.19 1.23 -5.12
N CYS A 144 -16.31 0.93 -6.08
CA CYS A 144 -15.35 1.88 -6.64
C CYS A 144 -15.93 2.77 -7.75
N GLY A 145 -17.07 2.42 -8.34
CA GLY A 145 -17.71 3.27 -9.34
C GLY A 145 -18.68 2.53 -10.26
N ASP A 146 -19.39 3.33 -11.07
CA ASP A 146 -20.25 2.86 -12.15
C ASP A 146 -19.97 3.70 -13.41
N PRO A 147 -19.42 3.13 -14.50
CA PRO A 147 -19.08 1.71 -14.65
C PRO A 147 -17.93 1.26 -13.72
N PRO A 148 -17.87 -0.04 -13.35
CA PRO A 148 -16.79 -0.56 -12.50
C PRO A 148 -15.42 -0.41 -13.18
N PRO A 149 -14.40 0.13 -12.49
CA PRO A 149 -13.07 0.31 -13.06
C PRO A 149 -12.26 -0.99 -13.02
N LEU A 150 -11.10 -1.02 -13.68
CA LEU A 150 -10.10 -2.06 -13.44
C LEU A 150 -9.48 -1.89 -12.05
N LEU A 151 -9.32 -3.00 -11.32
CA LEU A 151 -8.79 -3.02 -9.95
C LEU A 151 -7.72 -4.10 -9.77
N LEU A 152 -6.64 -3.76 -9.08
CA LEU A 152 -5.65 -4.72 -8.58
C LEU A 152 -5.53 -4.60 -7.04
N PRO A 153 -5.77 -5.69 -6.28
CA PRO A 153 -5.66 -5.64 -4.83
C PRO A 153 -4.18 -5.72 -4.40
N TYR A 154 -3.77 -4.82 -3.51
CA TYR A 154 -2.45 -4.82 -2.89
C TYR A 154 -2.57 -4.78 -1.36
N MET A 155 -1.65 -5.46 -0.70
CA MET A 155 -1.47 -5.40 0.75
C MET A 155 -0.14 -4.73 1.05
N VAL A 156 -0.15 -3.83 2.03
CA VAL A 156 1.00 -3.10 2.51
C VAL A 156 1.12 -3.32 4.01
N HIS A 157 2.26 -3.81 4.45
CA HIS A 157 2.54 -4.02 5.87
C HIS A 157 3.92 -3.51 6.25
N SER A 158 4.05 -3.13 7.53
CA SER A 158 5.32 -2.61 8.06
C SER A 158 6.21 -3.75 8.52
N LEU A 159 7.51 -3.66 8.23
CA LEU A 159 8.55 -4.53 8.78
C LEU A 159 9.59 -3.67 9.51
N ARG A 160 10.07 -4.15 10.65
CA ARG A 160 11.29 -3.61 11.27
C ARG A 160 12.49 -4.26 10.61
N LEU A 161 13.36 -3.44 10.01
CA LEU A 161 14.63 -3.89 9.48
C LEU A 161 15.62 -4.00 10.63
N ARG A 162 16.24 -5.17 10.79
CA ARG A 162 17.40 -5.30 11.68
C ARG A 162 18.63 -4.75 10.97
N PRO A 163 19.54 -4.04 11.68
CA PRO A 163 20.82 -3.67 11.09
C PRO A 163 21.57 -4.95 10.67
N GLY A 164 22.06 -4.97 9.43
CA GLY A 164 22.92 -6.05 8.94
C GLY A 164 24.25 -6.09 9.72
N PRO A 165 24.91 -7.25 9.86
CA PRO A 165 26.24 -7.32 10.44
C PRO A 165 27.21 -6.55 9.54
N GLY A 166 27.76 -5.46 10.06
CA GLY A 166 28.87 -4.72 9.43
C GLY A 166 30.19 -5.45 9.51
#